data_AF-A0A441X7M7-F1
#
_entry.id   AF-A0A441X7M7-F1
#
_cell.length_a   1.000
_cell.length_b   1.000
_cell.length_c   1.000
_cell.angle_alpha   90.00
_cell.angle_beta   90.00
_cell.angle_gamma   90.00
#
_symmetry.space_group_name_H-M   'P 1'
#
loop_
_entity.id
_entity.type
_entity.pdbx_description
1 polymer ?
#
loop_
_entity_poly.entity_id
_entity_poly.type
_entity_poly.pdbx_seq_one_letter_code
_entity_poly.pdbx_strand_id
1 'polypeptide(L)'
;MKQTAYLLDPETTIFRAVELPAGISFKPIYDLIGCRLIEVVRFDERHSLFADEEGLHDGLTAFTIFEGYPQPLAGKLVLVGGDGSEPYHSPLISLEGASAHFKCCRPVLDPVFATHDEMTAGGLIISGALMGLQVRIDRRAPTFVEGEA
;
A
#
# COMPACT_ATOMS: atom_id res chain seq x y z
N MET A 1 -10.59 1.88 -27.06
CA MET A 1 -10.91 0.75 -26.16
C MET A 1 -10.66 1.21 -24.74
N LYS A 2 -11.57 0.92 -23.81
CA LYS A 2 -11.30 1.17 -22.38
C LYS A 2 -10.17 0.25 -21.95
N GLN A 3 -9.15 0.80 -21.30
CA GLN A 3 -8.10 0.02 -20.66
C GLN A 3 -8.28 0.11 -19.15
N THR A 4 -7.70 -0.85 -18.44
CA THR A 4 -7.81 -0.96 -16.99
C THR A 4 -6.41 -1.03 -16.40
N ALA A 5 -6.17 -0.31 -15.31
CA ALA A 5 -4.99 -0.52 -14.48
C ALA A 5 -5.43 -1.06 -13.11
N TYR A 6 -4.53 -1.66 -12.35
CA TYR A 6 -4.84 -1.99 -10.94
C TYR A 6 -4.21 -0.96 -10.02
N LEU A 7 -5.00 -0.43 -9.09
CA LEU A 7 -4.60 0.57 -8.12
C LEU A 7 -4.60 -0.05 -6.72
N LEU A 8 -3.44 -0.03 -6.06
CA LEU A 8 -3.28 -0.41 -4.66
C LEU A 8 -3.09 0.85 -3.81
N ASP A 9 -3.92 1.00 -2.78
CA ASP A 9 -3.77 2.03 -1.76
C ASP A 9 -3.31 1.39 -0.44
N PRO A 10 -2.09 1.65 0.05
CA PRO A 10 -1.59 1.02 1.28
C PRO A 10 -2.26 1.53 2.56
N GLU A 11 -2.87 2.72 2.55
CA GLU A 11 -3.55 3.25 3.74
C GLU A 11 -4.86 2.50 4.00
N THR A 12 -5.63 2.27 2.93
CA THR A 12 -6.90 1.54 2.99
C THR A 12 -6.75 0.04 2.78
N THR A 13 -5.59 -0.39 2.29
CA THR A 13 -5.29 -1.75 1.79
C THR A 13 -6.12 -2.18 0.58
N ILE A 14 -6.89 -1.28 -0.03
CA ILE A 14 -7.78 -1.61 -1.15
C ILE A 14 -6.95 -1.81 -2.42
N PHE A 15 -7.15 -2.96 -3.08
CA PHE A 15 -6.62 -3.26 -4.40
C PHE A 15 -7.76 -3.48 -5.40
N ARG A 16 -7.82 -2.66 -6.43
CA ARG A 16 -8.94 -2.67 -7.38
C ARG A 16 -8.53 -2.35 -8.81
N ALA A 17 -9.34 -2.82 -9.74
CA ALA A 17 -9.30 -2.37 -11.13
C ALA A 17 -9.85 -0.95 -11.26
N VAL A 18 -9.18 -0.10 -12.03
CA VAL A 18 -9.63 1.26 -12.37
C VAL A 18 -9.68 1.41 -13.88
N GLU A 19 -10.80 1.89 -14.42
CA GLU A 19 -10.92 2.18 -15.85
C GLU A 19 -10.17 3.47 -16.22
N LEU A 20 -9.46 3.42 -17.34
CA LEU A 20 -8.75 4.54 -17.94
C LEU A 20 -9.30 4.75 -19.36
N PRO A 21 -10.34 5.60 -19.53
CA PRO A 21 -11.01 5.79 -20.81
C PRO A 21 -10.09 6.35 -21.91
N ALA A 22 -9.09 7.14 -21.51
CA ALA A 22 -8.08 7.71 -22.40
C ALA A 22 -6.87 6.77 -22.65
N GLY A 23 -6.93 5.53 -22.14
CA GLY A 23 -5.82 4.58 -22.18
C GLY A 23 -4.80 4.80 -21.06
N ILE A 24 -3.85 3.88 -20.96
CA ILE A 24 -2.77 3.92 -19.98
C ILE A 24 -1.66 4.84 -20.51
N SER A 25 -1.51 5.99 -19.86
CA SER A 25 -0.44 6.96 -20.12
C SER A 25 0.00 7.60 -18.81
N PHE A 26 1.09 8.36 -18.85
CA PHE A 26 1.67 8.92 -17.63
C PHE A 26 0.74 9.85 -16.86
N LYS A 27 0.01 10.74 -17.54
CA LYS A 27 -0.86 11.71 -16.85
C LYS A 27 -1.91 11.04 -15.95
N PRO A 28 -2.74 10.10 -16.44
CA PRO A 28 -3.65 9.36 -15.57
C PRO A 28 -2.96 8.60 -14.44
N ILE A 29 -1.75 8.06 -14.66
CA ILE A 29 -0.98 7.37 -13.62
C ILE A 29 -0.55 8.34 -12.51
N TYR A 30 -0.02 9.51 -12.87
CA TYR A 30 0.27 10.59 -11.92
C TYR A 30 -0.98 10.99 -11.13
N ASP A 31 -2.11 11.18 -11.81
CA ASP A 31 -3.37 11.57 -11.17
C ASP A 31 -3.88 10.48 -10.20
N LEU A 32 -3.71 9.20 -10.54
CA LEU A 32 -4.07 8.07 -9.66
C LEU A 32 -3.17 7.94 -8.43
N ILE A 33 -1.85 8.08 -8.62
CA ILE A 33 -0.87 7.96 -7.53
C ILE A 33 -0.95 9.20 -6.62
N GLY A 34 -1.15 10.38 -7.21
CA GLY A 34 -1.16 11.66 -6.51
C GLY A 34 0.24 12.21 -6.23
N CYS A 35 1.24 11.87 -7.05
CA CYS A 35 2.63 12.27 -6.86
C CYS A 35 3.12 13.26 -7.94
N ARG A 36 4.33 13.78 -7.76
CA ARG A 36 5.02 14.67 -8.73
C ARG A 36 5.96 13.92 -9.66
N LEU A 37 6.54 12.83 -9.17
CA LEU A 37 7.50 12.02 -9.88
C LEU A 37 7.18 10.53 -9.66
N ILE A 38 7.18 9.77 -10.74
CA ILE A 38 6.92 8.32 -10.69
C ILE A 38 8.19 7.55 -10.98
N GLU A 39 8.40 6.49 -10.24
CA GLU A 39 9.36 5.44 -10.53
C GLU A 39 8.65 4.30 -11.27
N VAL A 40 9.32 3.70 -12.27
CA VAL A 40 8.85 2.47 -12.92
C VAL A 40 9.63 1.29 -12.37
N VAL A 41 8.94 0.45 -11.62
CA VAL A 41 9.48 -0.78 -11.04
C VAL A 41 9.01 -1.96 -11.88
N ARG A 42 9.94 -2.84 -12.24
CA ARG A 42 9.59 -4.08 -12.96
C ARG A 42 8.82 -5.02 -12.03
N PHE A 43 7.58 -5.36 -12.39
CA PHE A 43 6.79 -6.31 -11.63
C PHE A 43 7.15 -7.75 -12.02
N ASP A 44 7.11 -8.03 -13.33
CA ASP A 44 7.61 -9.26 -13.95
C ASP A 44 8.04 -8.95 -15.40
N GLU A 45 8.19 -9.98 -16.25
CA GLU A 45 8.59 -9.80 -17.67
C GLU A 45 7.49 -9.21 -18.57
N ARG A 46 6.26 -9.02 -18.08
CA ARG A 46 5.10 -8.53 -18.87
C ARG A 46 4.31 -7.44 -18.17
N HIS A 47 4.75 -6.98 -17.00
CA HIS A 47 4.02 -6.00 -16.20
C HIS A 47 4.98 -5.01 -15.54
N SER A 48 4.49 -3.79 -15.40
CA SER A 48 5.21 -2.68 -14.79
C SER A 48 4.38 -2.09 -13.67
N LEU A 49 5.06 -1.74 -12.59
CA LEU A 49 4.50 -1.10 -11.40
C LEU A 49 4.98 0.34 -11.35
N PHE A 50 4.06 1.28 -11.24
CA PHE A 50 4.37 2.69 -11.02
C PHE A 50 4.21 3.02 -9.55
N ALA A 51 5.22 3.67 -8.99
CA ALA A 51 5.28 4.09 -7.59
C ALA A 51 5.66 5.57 -7.49
N ASP A 52 5.44 6.18 -6.34
CA ASP A 52 5.94 7.52 -6.03
C ASP A 52 7.45 7.47 -5.74
N GLU A 53 8.27 8.07 -6.62
CA GLU A 53 9.74 8.07 -6.49
C GLU A 53 10.20 8.82 -5.23
N GLU A 54 9.47 9.86 -4.85
CA GLU A 54 9.82 10.73 -3.72
C GLU A 54 8.97 10.46 -2.47
N GLY A 55 8.11 9.45 -2.52
CA GLY A 55 7.15 9.18 -1.47
C GLY A 55 7.77 8.60 -0.19
N LEU A 56 8.98 8.06 -0.25
CA LEU A 56 9.67 7.51 0.93
C LEU A 56 10.28 8.64 1.78
N HIS A 57 9.56 9.06 2.81
CA HIS A 57 10.01 10.09 3.73
C HIS A 57 9.62 9.79 5.19
N ASP A 58 10.24 10.51 6.13
CA ASP A 58 9.87 10.43 7.55
C ASP A 58 8.42 10.87 7.78
N GLY A 59 7.70 10.15 8.64
CA GLY A 59 6.29 10.44 8.95
C GLY A 59 5.27 9.70 8.08
N LEU A 60 5.72 8.79 7.21
CA LEU A 60 4.83 7.91 6.45
C LEU A 60 3.88 7.10 7.37
N THR A 61 2.60 7.11 7.00
CA THR A 61 1.50 6.42 7.69
C THR A 61 1.30 5.00 7.19
N ALA A 62 1.64 4.73 5.93
CA ALA A 62 1.59 3.41 5.31
C ALA A 62 2.58 3.28 4.14
N PHE A 63 2.95 2.06 3.82
CA PHE A 63 3.82 1.71 2.69
C PHE A 63 3.55 0.27 2.23
N THR A 64 4.02 -0.10 1.05
CA THR A 64 3.90 -1.46 0.52
C THR A 64 5.25 -2.14 0.48
N ILE A 65 5.33 -3.38 0.99
CA ILE A 65 6.44 -4.28 0.67
C ILE A 65 6.05 -5.04 -0.60
N PHE A 66 6.90 -4.93 -1.62
CA PHE A 66 6.79 -5.70 -2.86
C PHE A 66 7.82 -6.83 -2.83
N GLU A 67 7.37 -8.07 -3.02
CA GLU A 67 8.21 -9.26 -2.97
C GLU A 67 9.39 -9.16 -3.96
N GLY A 68 10.60 -9.43 -3.47
CA GLY A 68 11.82 -9.39 -4.29
C GLY A 68 12.36 -7.98 -4.57
N TYR A 69 11.65 -6.92 -4.18
CA TYR A 69 12.15 -5.54 -4.28
C TYR A 69 12.89 -5.13 -3.00
N PRO A 70 14.10 -4.52 -3.09
CA PRO A 70 14.97 -4.32 -1.94
C PRO A 70 14.48 -3.25 -0.95
N GLN A 71 13.60 -2.35 -1.38
CA GLN A 71 13.07 -1.26 -0.55
C GLN A 71 11.53 -1.25 -0.53
N PRO A 72 10.90 -0.69 0.50
CA PRO A 72 9.46 -0.43 0.48
C PRO A 72 9.07 0.51 -0.67
N LEU A 73 7.81 0.49 -1.06
CA LEU A 73 7.22 1.44 -1.99
C LEU A 73 6.24 2.34 -1.24
N ALA A 74 6.34 3.64 -1.44
CA ALA A 74 5.48 4.63 -0.81
C ALA A 74 4.28 5.00 -1.70
N GLY A 75 3.25 5.53 -1.06
CA GLY A 75 2.05 5.99 -1.74
C GLY A 75 1.27 4.87 -2.41
N LYS A 76 0.34 5.26 -3.28
CA LYS A 76 -0.45 4.32 -4.07
C LYS A 76 0.41 3.73 -5.18
N LEU A 77 0.11 2.50 -5.57
CA LEU A 77 0.81 1.81 -6.65
C LEU A 77 -0.14 1.53 -7.80
N VAL A 78 0.34 1.70 -9.03
CA VAL A 78 -0.41 1.40 -10.24
C VAL A 78 0.28 0.27 -11.01
N LEU A 79 -0.39 -0.87 -11.16
CA LEU A 79 0.08 -1.99 -11.97
C LEU A 79 -0.57 -1.96 -13.36
N VAL A 80 0.25 -2.13 -14.39
CA VAL A 80 -0.19 -2.22 -15.79
C VAL A 80 0.49 -3.39 -16.50
N GLY A 81 -0.06 -3.80 -17.64
CA GLY A 81 0.62 -4.71 -18.56
C GLY A 81 1.54 -3.97 -19.52
N GLY A 82 2.66 -4.60 -19.85
CA GLY A 82 3.75 -4.05 -20.65
C GLY A 82 5.00 -3.74 -19.81
N ASP A 83 6.13 -3.69 -20.51
CA ASP A 83 7.47 -3.37 -19.98
C ASP A 83 7.98 -2.00 -20.47
N GLY A 84 7.12 -1.25 -21.16
CA GLY A 84 7.43 0.05 -21.77
C GLY A 84 8.06 -0.02 -23.16
N SER A 85 8.31 -1.21 -23.72
CA SER A 85 8.76 -1.36 -25.11
C SER A 85 7.66 -1.06 -26.14
N GLU A 86 6.41 -1.32 -25.75
CA GLU A 86 5.19 -0.97 -26.47
C GLU A 86 4.27 -0.16 -25.55
N PRO A 87 3.22 0.50 -26.09
CA PRO A 87 2.21 1.15 -25.27
C PRO A 87 1.63 0.19 -24.24
N TYR A 88 1.53 0.65 -22.99
CA TYR A 88 0.97 -0.15 -21.91
C TYR A 88 -0.48 -0.58 -22.20
N HIS A 89 -0.86 -1.72 -21.63
CA HIS A 89 -2.17 -2.32 -21.78
C HIS A 89 -2.70 -2.83 -20.44
N SER A 90 -3.94 -3.30 -20.41
CA SER A 90 -4.51 -3.87 -19.18
C SER A 90 -3.65 -5.04 -18.67
N PRO A 91 -3.44 -5.20 -17.35
CA PRO A 91 -2.72 -6.34 -16.80
C PRO A 91 -3.25 -7.68 -17.33
N LEU A 92 -2.36 -8.61 -17.62
CA LEU A 92 -2.69 -9.98 -18.05
C LEU A 92 -2.76 -10.96 -16.87
N ILE A 93 -2.40 -10.49 -15.68
CA ILE A 93 -2.54 -11.19 -14.41
C ILE A 93 -3.85 -10.80 -13.72
N SER A 94 -4.46 -11.72 -12.96
CA SER A 94 -5.63 -11.38 -12.15
C SER A 94 -5.26 -10.47 -10.97
N LEU A 95 -6.24 -9.78 -10.40
CA LEU A 95 -6.05 -8.99 -9.18
C LEU A 95 -5.50 -9.85 -8.04
N GLU A 96 -6.02 -11.07 -7.88
CA GLU A 96 -5.60 -12.02 -6.85
C GLU A 96 -4.16 -12.46 -7.07
N GLY A 97 -3.79 -12.79 -8.31
CA GLY A 97 -2.42 -13.17 -8.67
C GLY A 97 -1.43 -12.05 -8.39
N ALA A 98 -1.77 -10.81 -8.77
CA ALA A 98 -0.93 -9.66 -8.49
C ALA A 98 -0.82 -9.36 -6.99
N SER A 99 -1.92 -9.49 -6.24
CA SER A 99 -1.97 -9.16 -4.80
C SER A 99 -1.03 -10.00 -3.95
N ALA A 100 -0.74 -11.23 -4.37
CA ALA A 100 0.10 -12.17 -3.63
C ALA A 100 1.52 -11.65 -3.42
N HIS A 101 1.97 -10.72 -4.26
CA HIS A 101 3.30 -10.12 -4.20
C HIS A 101 3.38 -8.88 -3.29
N PHE A 102 2.26 -8.42 -2.74
CA PHE A 102 2.22 -7.19 -1.96
C PHE A 102 1.86 -7.45 -0.49
N LYS A 103 2.47 -6.65 0.40
CA LYS A 103 2.04 -6.52 1.79
C LYS A 103 1.92 -5.04 2.15
N CYS A 104 0.70 -4.58 2.42
CA CYS A 104 0.46 -3.24 2.94
C CYS A 104 0.87 -3.20 4.42
N CYS A 105 1.70 -2.23 4.76
CA CYS A 105 2.31 -2.10 6.06
C CYS A 105 1.98 -0.73 6.65
N ARG A 106 1.67 -0.68 7.94
CA ARG A 106 1.48 0.58 8.68
C ARG A 106 2.05 0.48 10.10
N PRO A 107 2.70 1.53 10.61
CA PRO A 107 3.01 1.62 12.03
C PRO A 107 1.72 1.70 12.84
N VAL A 108 1.64 0.98 13.96
CA VAL A 108 0.52 1.06 14.90
C VAL A 108 1.03 1.21 16.32
N LEU A 109 0.27 1.97 17.10
CA LEU A 109 0.47 2.18 18.53
C LEU A 109 -0.56 1.35 19.27
N ASP A 110 -0.14 0.24 19.86
CA ASP A 110 -1.02 -0.59 20.67
C ASP A 110 -0.98 -0.07 22.12
N PRO A 111 -2.14 0.21 22.75
CA PRO A 111 -2.18 0.56 24.15
C PRO A 111 -1.83 -0.66 25.02
N VAL A 112 -0.99 -0.43 26.03
CA VAL A 112 -0.63 -1.44 27.03
C VAL A 112 -1.35 -1.10 28.32
N PHE A 113 -2.13 -2.04 28.85
CA PHE A 113 -2.93 -1.86 30.05
C PHE A 113 -2.40 -2.68 31.23
N ALA A 114 -2.58 -2.16 32.45
CA ALA A 114 -2.33 -2.91 33.68
C ALA A 114 -3.27 -4.11 33.76
N THR A 115 -2.75 -5.28 34.16
CA THR A 115 -3.53 -6.53 34.23
C THR A 115 -4.12 -6.78 35.62
N HIS A 116 -3.55 -6.18 36.65
CA HIS A 116 -4.03 -6.26 38.03
C HIS A 116 -3.79 -4.93 38.74
N ASP A 117 -4.42 -4.77 39.90
CA ASP A 117 -4.18 -3.63 40.78
C ASP A 117 -2.75 -3.72 41.37
N GLU A 118 -2.07 -2.58 41.48
CA GLU A 118 -0.71 -2.50 42.02
C GLU A 118 -0.53 -1.20 42.82
N MET A 119 -0.04 -1.32 44.06
CA MET A 119 0.33 -0.16 44.86
C MET A 119 1.78 0.25 44.54
N THR A 120 1.95 1.45 44.00
CA THR A 120 3.27 2.03 43.70
C THR A 120 3.58 3.20 44.64
N ALA A 121 4.83 3.71 44.62
CA ALA A 121 5.18 4.93 45.32
C ALA A 121 4.38 6.17 44.85
N GLY A 122 3.82 6.12 43.63
CA GLY A 122 2.97 7.17 43.06
C GLY A 122 1.47 6.97 43.30
N GLY A 123 1.05 5.93 44.03
CA GLY A 123 -0.34 5.60 44.31
C GLY A 123 -0.80 4.27 43.70
N LEU A 124 -2.11 4.02 43.79
CA LEU A 124 -2.74 2.81 43.27
C LEU A 124 -2.90 2.89 41.75
N ILE A 125 -2.33 1.91 41.05
CA ILE A 125 -2.65 1.61 39.66
C ILE A 125 -3.76 0.55 39.67
N ILE A 126 -4.86 0.82 38.98
CA ILE A 126 -5.98 -0.12 38.85
C ILE A 126 -5.83 -0.97 37.59
N SER A 127 -6.34 -2.20 37.63
CA SER A 127 -6.47 -3.04 36.44
C SER A 127 -7.22 -2.30 35.33
N GLY A 128 -6.72 -2.40 34.11
CA GLY A 128 -7.22 -1.66 32.95
C GLY A 128 -6.67 -0.24 32.79
N ALA A 129 -5.88 0.28 33.74
CA ALA A 129 -5.20 1.56 33.56
C ALA A 129 -4.21 1.52 32.38
N LEU A 130 -4.13 2.59 31.60
CA LEU A 130 -3.15 2.72 30.52
C LEU A 130 -1.74 2.89 31.11
N MET A 131 -0.87 1.93 30.81
CA MET A 131 0.53 1.89 31.28
C MET A 131 1.52 2.44 30.27
N GLY A 132 1.16 2.41 28.98
CA GLY A 132 2.02 2.92 27.93
C GLY A 132 1.53 2.55 26.55
N LEU A 133 2.42 2.72 25.57
CA LEU A 133 2.18 2.39 24.17
C LEU A 133 3.30 1.46 23.70
N GLN A 134 2.94 0.44 22.94
CA GLN A 134 3.87 -0.41 22.21
C GLN A 134 3.77 -0.09 20.72
N VAL A 135 4.92 0.05 20.07
CA VAL A 135 4.99 0.23 18.61
C VAL A 135 5.16 -1.13 17.95
N ARG A 136 4.38 -1.40 16.90
CA ARG A 136 4.63 -2.52 15.97
C ARG A 136 4.32 -2.10 14.54
N ILE A 137 4.77 -2.92 13.58
CA ILE A 137 4.36 -2.82 12.18
C ILE A 137 3.26 -3.85 11.92
N ASP A 138 2.08 -3.35 11.61
CA ASP A 138 0.96 -4.14 11.13
C ASP A 138 1.16 -4.44 9.64
N ARG A 139 0.99 -5.70 9.23
CA ARG A 139 1.22 -6.15 7.85
C ARG A 139 0.01 -6.94 7.37
N ARG A 140 -0.55 -6.53 6.24
CA ARG A 140 -1.78 -7.12 5.69
C ARG A 140 -1.62 -7.39 4.20
N ALA A 141 -2.27 -8.45 3.72
CA ALA A 141 -2.48 -8.62 2.30
C ALA A 141 -3.44 -7.51 1.79
N PRO A 142 -3.36 -7.13 0.51
CA PRO A 142 -4.37 -6.27 -0.08
C PRO A 142 -5.77 -6.88 0.00
N THR A 143 -6.78 -6.02 0.13
CA THR A 143 -8.19 -6.38 0.21
C THR A 143 -8.90 -5.97 -1.08
N PHE A 144 -9.74 -6.85 -1.62
CA PHE A 144 -10.53 -6.56 -2.80
C PHE A 144 -11.88 -5.98 -2.41
N VAL A 145 -12.35 -5.03 -3.21
CA VAL A 145 -13.70 -4.47 -3.06
C VAL A 145 -14.42 -4.68 -4.38
N GLU A 146 -15.60 -5.29 -4.33
CA GLU A 146 -16.51 -5.36 -5.48
C GLU A 146 -17.25 -4.02 -5.60
N GLY A 147 -17.10 -3.33 -6.74
CA GLY A 147 -17.82 -2.09 -7.07
C GLY A 147 -17.06 -0.77 -6.80
N GLU A 148 -17.53 0.31 -7.43
CA GLU A 148 -17.00 1.67 -7.25
C GLU A 148 -17.30 2.18 -5.83
N ALA A 149 -16.27 2.72 -5.16
CA ALA A 149 -16.38 3.39 -3.86
C ALA A 149 -16.70 4.87 -4.04
#